data_AF-A0A3P2AER1-F1
#
_entry.id   AF-A0A3P2AER1-F1
#
_cell.length_a   1.000
_cell.length_b   1.000
_cell.length_c   1.000
_cell.angle_alpha   90.00
_cell.angle_beta   90.00
_cell.angle_gamma   90.00
#
_symmetry.space_group_name_H-M   'P 1'
#
loop_
_entity.id
_entity.type
_entity.pdbx_description
1 polymer ?
#
loop_
_entity_poly.entity_id
_entity_poly.type
_entity_poly.pdbx_seq_one_letter_code
_entity_poly.pdbx_strand_id
1 'polypeptide(L)'
;MKKREIVDAIVDREWLQFTNAINIGQRSYCQDQKSSFYLSRKAYLNIYDEEILSSYLSDLETAERKGIHLVTQKYAYMMESTDIENFNKIKDQILPLSDKKSNIVESIMYIYVQWLKDVGRILRTFKIKKNVEVTDNGKIII
;
A
#
# COMPACT_ATOMS: atom_id res chain seq x y z
N MET A 1 7.99 -6.69 22.62
CA MET A 1 6.55 -6.50 22.35
C MET A 1 6.06 -7.75 21.65
N LYS A 2 4.81 -8.17 21.86
CA LYS A 2 4.19 -9.26 21.09
C LYS A 2 3.86 -8.75 19.68
N LYS A 3 3.87 -9.62 18.64
CA LYS A 3 3.48 -9.25 17.25
C LYS A 3 2.26 -8.34 17.16
N ARG A 4 1.18 -8.68 17.88
CA ARG A 4 -0.07 -7.91 17.88
C ARG A 4 0.15 -6.45 18.32
N GLU A 5 0.94 -6.24 19.36
CA GLU A 5 1.23 -4.90 19.90
C GLU A 5 2.05 -4.08 18.90
N ILE A 6 3.01 -4.72 18.21
CA ILE A 6 3.82 -4.07 17.18
C ILE A 6 2.94 -3.64 16.00
N VAL A 7 2.07 -4.55 15.53
CA VAL A 7 1.12 -4.26 14.44
C VAL A 7 0.18 -3.12 14.83
N ASP A 8 -0.38 -3.14 16.03
CA ASP A 8 -1.28 -2.08 16.49
C ASP A 8 -0.56 -0.73 16.54
N ALA A 9 0.67 -0.68 17.08
CA ALA A 9 1.48 0.54 17.10
C ALA A 9 1.79 1.08 15.70
N ILE A 10 2.13 0.20 14.74
CA ILE A 10 2.35 0.60 13.35
C ILE A 10 1.07 1.19 12.75
N VAL A 11 -0.07 0.52 12.91
CA VAL A 11 -1.35 0.94 12.31
C VAL A 11 -1.80 2.29 12.87
N ASP A 12 -1.64 2.50 14.18
CA ASP A 12 -2.00 3.78 14.83
C ASP A 12 -1.15 4.94 14.29
N ARG A 13 0.15 4.73 14.14
CA ARG A 13 1.07 5.73 13.55
C ARG A 13 0.76 6.00 12.08
N GLU A 14 0.58 4.95 11.28
CA GLU A 14 0.22 5.10 9.87
C GLU A 14 -1.13 5.81 9.70
N TRP A 15 -2.10 5.52 10.57
CA TRP A 15 -3.41 6.19 10.54
C TRP A 15 -3.28 7.68 10.81
N LEU A 16 -2.48 8.08 11.79
CA LEU A 16 -2.25 9.49 12.10
C LEU A 16 -1.64 10.23 10.90
N GLN A 17 -0.63 9.63 10.26
CA GLN A 17 -0.02 10.19 9.05
C GLN A 17 -1.01 10.24 7.90
N PHE A 18 -1.78 9.17 7.69
CA PHE A 18 -2.75 9.06 6.61
C PHE A 18 -3.91 10.06 6.75
N THR A 19 -4.49 10.19 7.95
CA THR A 19 -5.66 11.06 8.17
C THR A 19 -5.28 12.55 8.16
N ASN A 20 -4.04 12.89 8.48
CA ASN A 20 -3.51 14.26 8.46
C ASN A 20 -2.81 14.62 7.15
N ALA A 21 -2.60 13.66 6.23
CA ALA A 21 -2.05 13.95 4.92
C ALA A 21 -2.99 14.89 4.16
N ILE A 22 -2.48 16.06 3.78
CA ILE A 22 -3.21 16.98 2.91
C ILE A 22 -3.13 16.40 1.49
N ASN A 23 -4.21 15.77 1.05
CA ASN A 23 -4.36 15.39 -0.34
C ASN A 23 -4.48 16.64 -1.22
N ILE A 24 -4.19 16.48 -2.50
CA ILE A 24 -4.30 17.56 -3.48
C ILE A 24 -5.77 17.96 -3.56
N GLY A 25 -6.05 19.18 -3.09
CA GLY A 25 -7.38 19.76 -3.10
C GLY A 25 -8.13 19.63 -1.77
N GLN A 26 -8.37 18.41 -1.23
CA GLN A 26 -9.27 18.21 -0.08
C GLN A 26 -9.01 16.87 0.66
N ARG A 27 -9.61 16.73 1.86
CA ARG A 27 -9.70 15.44 2.59
C ARG A 27 -10.44 14.41 1.73
N SER A 28 -9.92 13.18 1.63
CA SER A 28 -10.56 12.10 0.86
C SER A 28 -11.52 11.28 1.73
N TYR A 29 -12.55 10.70 1.11
CA TYR A 29 -13.52 9.81 1.79
C TYR A 29 -12.83 8.69 2.59
N CYS A 30 -11.73 8.14 2.07
CA CYS A 30 -10.95 7.10 2.73
C CYS A 30 -10.36 7.55 4.08
N GLN A 31 -10.10 8.85 4.28
CA GLN A 31 -9.58 9.39 5.54
C GLN A 31 -10.64 9.42 6.66
N ASP A 32 -11.90 9.16 6.35
CA ASP A 32 -12.99 9.03 7.33
C ASP A 32 -13.33 7.56 7.65
N GLN A 33 -12.73 6.61 6.93
CA GLN A 33 -13.00 5.17 7.06
C GLN A 33 -11.96 4.48 7.95
N LYS A 34 -11.85 4.91 9.22
CA LYS A 34 -10.85 4.40 10.17
C LYS A 34 -10.92 2.88 10.34
N SER A 35 -12.11 2.31 10.51
CA SER A 35 -12.29 0.87 10.70
C SER A 35 -11.75 0.05 9.51
N SER A 36 -12.10 0.47 8.28
CA SER A 36 -11.64 -0.15 7.04
C SER A 36 -10.12 -0.04 6.84
N PHE A 37 -9.55 1.11 7.19
CA PHE A 37 -8.10 1.29 7.19
C PHE A 37 -7.42 0.32 8.15
N TYR A 38 -7.92 0.23 9.40
CA TYR A 38 -7.34 -0.64 10.41
C TYR A 38 -7.43 -2.11 10.01
N LEU A 39 -8.60 -2.56 9.53
CA LEU A 39 -8.81 -3.95 9.12
C LEU A 39 -7.85 -4.35 7.99
N SER A 40 -7.81 -3.56 6.92
CA SER A 40 -6.95 -3.84 5.77
C SER A 40 -5.47 -3.78 6.16
N ARG A 41 -5.06 -2.76 6.93
CA ARG A 41 -3.66 -2.60 7.32
C ARG A 41 -3.16 -3.73 8.22
N LYS A 42 -3.98 -4.14 9.20
CA LYS A 42 -3.67 -5.30 10.04
C LYS A 42 -3.56 -6.58 9.22
N ALA A 43 -4.45 -6.79 8.25
CA ALA A 43 -4.38 -7.97 7.37
C ALA A 43 -3.05 -8.05 6.61
N TYR A 44 -2.60 -6.93 6.02
CA TYR A 44 -1.31 -6.88 5.32
C TYR A 44 -0.11 -7.06 6.25
N LEU A 45 -0.09 -6.37 7.40
CA LEU A 45 1.05 -6.43 8.32
C LEU A 45 1.23 -7.82 8.95
N ASN A 46 0.14 -8.57 9.13
CA ASN A 46 0.23 -9.92 9.72
C ASN A 46 0.95 -10.94 8.83
N ILE A 47 1.22 -10.63 7.56
CA ILE A 47 2.01 -11.47 6.65
C ILE A 47 3.50 -11.49 7.06
N TYR A 48 3.99 -10.41 7.65
CA TYR A 48 5.40 -10.25 8.03
C TYR A 48 5.70 -10.82 9.42
N ASP A 49 6.95 -11.21 9.66
CA ASP A 49 7.43 -11.66 10.97
C ASP A 49 7.69 -10.47 11.93
N GLU A 50 7.98 -10.80 13.19
CA GLU A 50 8.21 -9.79 14.24
C GLU A 50 9.47 -8.95 14.00
N GLU A 51 10.48 -9.49 13.32
CA GLU A 51 11.73 -8.79 13.04
C GLU A 51 11.51 -7.67 12.03
N ILE A 52 10.86 -7.98 10.90
CA ILE A 52 10.50 -6.99 9.88
C ILE A 52 9.57 -5.93 10.47
N LEU A 53 8.57 -6.34 11.24
CA LEU A 53 7.62 -5.41 11.86
C LEU A 53 8.31 -4.48 12.87
N SER A 54 9.23 -5.01 13.68
CA SER A 54 9.99 -4.18 14.64
C SER A 54 10.90 -3.19 13.92
N SER A 55 11.56 -3.62 12.85
CA SER A 55 12.38 -2.76 12.00
C SER A 55 11.55 -1.62 11.41
N TYR A 56 10.39 -1.94 10.84
CA TYR A 56 9.51 -0.93 10.28
C TYR A 56 8.94 0.05 11.32
N LEU A 57 8.57 -0.44 12.50
CA LEU A 57 8.14 0.43 13.60
C LEU A 57 9.25 1.41 14.02
N SER A 58 10.50 0.94 14.10
CA SER A 58 11.66 1.79 14.39
C SER A 58 11.88 2.87 13.32
N ASP A 59 11.69 2.53 12.05
CA ASP A 59 11.77 3.49 10.94
C ASP A 59 10.67 4.56 11.04
N LEU A 60 9.43 4.16 11.34
CA LEU A 60 8.31 5.09 11.56
C LEU A 60 8.62 6.06 12.72
N GLU A 61 9.07 5.55 13.86
CA GLU A 61 9.41 6.37 15.02
C GLU A 61 10.57 7.32 14.74
N THR A 62 11.58 6.86 14.00
CA THR A 62 12.73 7.68 13.63
C THR A 62 12.35 8.77 12.65
N ALA A 63 11.50 8.48 11.68
CA ALA A 63 10.98 9.46 10.73
C ALA A 63 10.11 10.50 11.45
N GLU A 64 9.21 10.08 12.33
CA GLU A 64 8.34 10.96 13.10
C GLU A 64 9.12 11.93 13.97
N ARG A 65 10.19 11.48 14.65
CA ARG A 65 11.11 12.36 15.40
C ARG A 65 11.75 13.45 14.54
N LYS A 66 11.84 13.25 13.23
CA LYS A 66 12.39 14.21 12.26
C LYS A 66 11.30 15.03 11.56
N GLY A 67 10.03 14.87 11.94
CA GLY A 67 8.88 15.51 11.26
C GLY A 67 8.60 14.92 9.89
N ILE A 68 9.04 13.69 9.61
CA ILE A 68 8.89 13.01 8.33
C ILE A 68 7.77 11.99 8.43
N HIS A 69 6.77 12.10 7.55
CA HIS A 69 5.67 11.13 7.48
C HIS A 69 5.89 10.15 6.33
N LEU A 70 6.37 8.93 6.64
CA LEU A 70 6.68 7.90 5.64
C LEU A 70 5.48 7.51 4.77
N VAL A 71 4.27 7.49 5.33
CA VAL A 71 3.04 7.20 4.56
C VAL A 71 2.83 8.27 3.49
N THR A 72 3.01 9.55 3.84
CA THR A 72 2.92 10.68 2.90
C THR A 72 3.98 10.56 1.80
N GLN A 73 5.23 10.26 2.15
CA GLN A 73 6.30 10.07 1.16
C GLN A 73 5.98 8.94 0.18
N LYS A 74 5.44 7.81 0.67
CA LYS A 74 5.02 6.70 -0.19
C LYS A 74 3.96 7.13 -1.21
N TYR A 75 2.93 7.85 -0.78
CA TYR A 75 1.88 8.34 -1.70
C TYR A 75 2.41 9.38 -2.68
N ALA A 76 3.35 10.23 -2.24
CA ALA A 76 4.02 11.15 -3.14
C ALA A 76 4.73 10.43 -4.28
N TYR A 77 5.55 9.41 -3.98
CA TYR A 77 6.20 8.60 -5.03
C TYR A 77 5.22 7.81 -5.89
N MET A 78 4.06 7.40 -5.36
CA MET A 78 3.02 6.76 -6.16
C MET A 78 2.48 7.70 -7.26
N MET A 79 2.44 9.01 -7.00
CA MET A 79 2.00 10.02 -7.98
C MET A 79 2.93 10.12 -9.18
N GLU A 80 4.20 9.75 -9.08
CA GLU A 80 5.11 9.75 -10.23
C GLU A 80 4.56 8.94 -11.43
N SER A 81 3.87 7.83 -11.14
CA SER A 81 3.28 6.96 -12.16
C SER A 81 1.78 7.19 -12.42
N THR A 82 1.10 7.94 -11.55
CA THR A 82 -0.38 8.09 -11.58
C THR A 82 -0.84 9.52 -11.84
N ASP A 83 -0.02 10.52 -11.50
CA ASP A 83 -0.28 11.94 -11.64
C ASP A 83 1.04 12.75 -11.63
N ILE A 84 1.74 12.71 -12.77
CA ILE A 84 3.08 13.30 -12.92
C ILE A 84 3.09 14.82 -12.74
N GLU A 85 2.01 15.52 -13.09
CA GLU A 85 1.90 16.98 -12.94
C GLU A 85 1.95 17.37 -11.47
N ASN A 86 1.18 16.67 -10.65
CA ASN A 86 1.15 16.93 -9.22
C ASN A 86 2.41 16.44 -8.49
N PHE A 87 2.96 15.31 -8.91
CA PHE A 87 4.26 14.86 -8.42
C PHE A 87 5.35 15.94 -8.61
N ASN A 88 5.43 16.53 -9.79
CA ASN A 88 6.41 17.58 -10.09
C ASN A 88 6.26 18.84 -9.21
N LYS A 89 5.06 19.12 -8.67
CA LYS A 89 4.83 20.26 -7.76
C LYS A 89 5.36 20.00 -6.35
N ILE A 90 5.43 18.73 -5.92
CA ILE A 90 5.79 18.35 -4.55
C ILE A 90 7.14 17.63 -4.45
N LYS A 91 7.78 17.27 -5.58
CA LYS A 91 9.01 16.47 -5.60
C LYS A 91 10.17 17.07 -4.79
N ASP A 92 10.23 18.40 -4.68
CA ASP A 92 11.28 19.10 -3.93
C ASP A 92 11.00 19.11 -2.41
N GLN A 93 9.79 18.69 -1.99
CA GLN A 93 9.35 18.61 -0.59
C GLN A 93 9.45 17.19 -0.02
N ILE A 94 9.73 16.19 -0.87
CA ILE A 94 9.83 14.78 -0.47
C ILE A 94 11.29 14.34 -0.38
N LEU A 95 11.54 13.32 0.44
CA LEU A 95 12.91 12.81 0.63
C LEU A 95 13.44 12.19 -0.66
N PRO A 96 14.60 12.62 -1.18
CA PRO A 96 15.15 12.07 -2.40
C PRO A 96 15.45 10.56 -2.25
N LEU A 97 15.23 9.81 -3.32
CA LEU A 97 15.65 8.42 -3.41
C LEU A 97 17.13 8.36 -3.76
N SER A 98 17.90 7.57 -3.02
CA SER A 98 19.26 7.22 -3.43
C SER A 98 19.23 6.13 -4.50
N ASP A 99 20.25 6.08 -5.35
CA ASP A 99 20.40 5.05 -6.39
C ASP A 99 20.32 3.64 -5.79
N LYS A 100 20.94 3.43 -4.63
CA LYS A 100 20.86 2.15 -3.91
C LYS A 100 19.41 1.77 -3.59
N LYS A 101 18.60 2.72 -3.13
CA LYS A 101 17.19 2.46 -2.79
C LYS A 101 16.37 2.20 -4.06
N SER A 102 16.58 2.99 -5.12
CA SER A 102 15.92 2.78 -6.42
C SER A 102 16.21 1.38 -6.96
N ASN A 103 17.49 0.99 -7.02
CA ASN A 103 17.92 -0.30 -7.54
C ASN A 103 17.30 -1.49 -6.78
N ILE A 104 17.17 -1.39 -5.46
CA ILE A 104 16.53 -2.43 -4.64
C ILE A 104 15.03 -2.50 -4.95
N VAL A 105 14.34 -1.36 -5.01
CA VAL A 105 12.91 -1.31 -5.33
C VAL A 105 12.65 -1.88 -6.72
N GLU A 106 13.44 -1.47 -7.72
CA GLU A 106 13.34 -1.99 -9.10
C GLU A 106 13.56 -3.50 -9.16
N SER A 107 14.54 -4.02 -8.42
CA SER A 107 14.80 -5.46 -8.35
C SER A 107 13.64 -6.24 -7.73
N ILE A 108 13.06 -5.74 -6.63
CA ILE A 108 11.89 -6.34 -5.99
C ILE A 108 10.67 -6.30 -6.93
N MET A 109 10.44 -5.15 -7.59
CA MET A 109 9.32 -4.98 -8.51
C MET A 109 9.46 -5.87 -9.74
N TYR A 110 10.67 -6.08 -10.25
CA TYR A 110 10.93 -7.02 -11.34
C TYR A 110 10.48 -8.43 -10.97
N ILE A 111 10.89 -8.94 -9.80
CA ILE A 111 10.49 -10.27 -9.31
C ILE A 111 8.97 -10.35 -9.16
N TYR A 112 8.37 -9.35 -8.51
CA TYR A 112 6.92 -9.28 -8.29
C TYR A 112 6.13 -9.33 -9.60
N VAL A 113 6.55 -8.57 -10.61
CA VAL A 113 5.90 -8.55 -11.93
C VAL A 113 6.04 -9.90 -12.64
N GLN A 114 7.17 -10.60 -12.51
CA GLN A 114 7.29 -11.95 -13.07
C GLN A 114 6.32 -12.92 -12.40
N TRP A 115 6.20 -12.89 -11.06
CA TRP A 115 5.21 -13.72 -10.36
C TRP A 115 3.78 -13.42 -10.79
N LEU A 116 3.39 -12.15 -10.95
CA LEU A 116 2.07 -11.79 -11.48
C LEU A 116 1.82 -12.33 -12.89
N LYS A 117 2.84 -12.32 -13.76
CA LYS A 117 2.75 -12.91 -15.11
C LYS A 117 2.53 -14.41 -15.04
N ASP A 118 3.23 -15.10 -14.15
CA ASP A 118 3.11 -16.55 -13.96
C ASP A 118 1.74 -16.94 -13.42
N VAL A 119 1.24 -16.24 -12.39
CA VAL A 119 -0.13 -16.41 -11.89
C VAL A 119 -1.14 -16.16 -13.01
N GLY A 120 -0.96 -15.10 -13.81
CA GLY A 120 -1.82 -14.82 -14.95
C GLY A 120 -1.80 -15.91 -16.01
N ARG A 121 -0.65 -16.55 -16.27
CA ARG A 121 -0.55 -17.72 -17.17
C ARG A 121 -1.30 -18.92 -16.61
N ILE A 122 -1.09 -19.23 -15.34
CA ILE A 122 -1.76 -20.33 -14.63
C ILE A 122 -3.28 -20.14 -14.65
N LEU A 123 -3.78 -18.95 -14.30
CA LEU A 123 -5.22 -18.68 -14.29
C LEU A 123 -5.85 -18.76 -15.70
N ARG A 124 -5.08 -18.49 -16.76
CA ARG A 124 -5.55 -18.68 -18.15
C ARG A 124 -5.61 -20.15 -18.57
N THR A 125 -4.76 -21.01 -18.02
CA THR A 125 -4.79 -22.46 -18.32
C THR A 125 -5.88 -23.18 -17.54
N PHE A 126 -6.24 -22.67 -16.36
CA PHE A 126 -7.49 -23.01 -15.68
C PHE A 126 -8.66 -22.40 -16.47
N LYS A 127 -9.18 -23.09 -17.48
CA LYS A 127 -10.50 -22.81 -18.06
C LYS A 127 -11.53 -22.91 -16.94
N ILE A 128 -11.81 -21.80 -16.24
CA ILE A 128 -13.06 -21.67 -15.50
C ILE A 128 -14.14 -21.77 -16.57
N LYS A 129 -14.83 -22.91 -16.63
CA LYS A 129 -16.11 -23.01 -17.34
C LYS A 129 -17.02 -21.97 -16.70
N LYS A 130 -17.06 -20.75 -17.26
CA LYS A 130 -18.16 -19.82 -17.03
C LYS A 130 -19.39 -20.45 -17.70
N ASN A 131 -20.03 -21.38 -17.00
CA ASN A 131 -21.42 -21.73 -17.25
C ASN A 131 -22.29 -20.80 -16.40
N VAL A 132 -22.16 -19.50 -16.64
CA VAL A 132 -23.16 -18.54 -16.14
C VAL A 132 -23.70 -17.84 -17.36
N GLU A 133 -24.75 -18.44 -17.93
CA GLU A 133 -25.62 -17.74 -18.87
C GLU A 133 -26.45 -16.76 -18.03
N VAL A 134 -26.25 -15.47 -18.27
CA VAL A 134 -27.17 -14.44 -17.82
C VAL A 134 -28.27 -14.38 -18.88
N THR A 135 -29.41 -15.03 -18.62
CA THR A 135 -30.63 -14.76 -19.38
C THR A 135 -31.29 -13.51 -18.80
N ASP A 136 -31.82 -12.64 -19.67
CA ASP A 136 -32.39 -11.30 -19.40
C ASP A 136 -33.54 -11.20 -18.37
N ASN A 137 -33.87 -12.28 -17.65
CA ASN A 137 -34.98 -12.31 -16.68
C ASN A 137 -34.53 -12.40 -15.20
N GLY A 138 -33.30 -12.01 -14.88
CA GLY A 138 -32.95 -11.60 -13.52
C GLY A 138 -33.03 -12.68 -12.41
N LYS A 139 -32.94 -13.97 -12.75
CA LYS A 139 -32.76 -15.03 -11.74
C LYS A 139 -31.52 -15.86 -12.05
N ILE A 140 -30.54 -15.80 -11.14
CA ILE A 140 -29.39 -16.69 -11.11
C ILE A 140 -29.84 -18.01 -10.47
N ILE A 141 -29.71 -19.13 -11.19
CA ILE A 141 -29.83 -20.48 -10.61
C ILE A 141 -28.40 -21.04 -10.53
N ILE A 142 -28.02 -21.50 -9.34
CA ILE A 142 -26.72 -22.15 -9.05
C ILE A 142 -26.75 -23.58 -9.60
#